data_AF-A0A3C0YTP9-F1
#
_entry.id   AF-A0A3C0YTP9-F1
#
_cell.length_a   1.000
_cell.length_b   1.000
_cell.length_c   1.000
_cell.angle_alpha   90.00
_cell.angle_beta   90.00
_cell.angle_gamma   90.00
#
_symmetry.space_group_name_H-M   'P 1'
#
loop_
_entity.id
_entity.type
_entity.pdbx_description
1 polymer ?
#
loop_
_entity_poly.entity_id
_entity_poly.type
_entity_poly.pdbx_seq_one_letter_code
_entity_poly.pdbx_strand_id
1 'polypeptide(L)'
;MWREDQLPDLDAEGDLYEVFQSSGLSFDDTMARYAKQHGGRPGDILWAVRQEQFDVAWADKNWHALQLIQFQRAWQLYREGRDPVGELTWEREFELREHAERGRTKVKVMADECASCQELDGAIFSITDALATPRLPVRDCTASRGSSERGWCQCRYSAVS
;
A
#
# COMPACT_ATOMS: atom_id res chain seq x y z
N MET A 1 20.05 -14.55 -16.28
CA MET A 1 18.96 -14.12 -17.17
C MET A 1 17.68 -14.55 -16.49
N TRP A 2 16.95 -13.59 -15.90
CA TRP A 2 15.68 -13.83 -15.22
C TRP A 2 14.64 -14.30 -16.23
N ARG A 3 13.69 -15.14 -15.80
CA ARG A 3 12.53 -15.51 -16.62
C ARG A 3 11.33 -14.71 -16.12
N GLU A 4 10.52 -14.21 -17.05
CA GLU A 4 9.28 -13.45 -16.78
C GLU A 4 8.33 -14.18 -15.81
N ASP A 5 8.31 -15.51 -15.86
CA ASP A 5 7.46 -16.37 -15.01
C ASP A 5 7.90 -16.45 -13.53
N GLN A 6 9.08 -15.91 -13.19
CA GLN A 6 9.60 -15.87 -11.82
C GLN A 6 9.39 -14.52 -11.12
N LEU A 7 8.98 -13.50 -11.87
CA LEU A 7 8.56 -12.23 -11.29
C LEU A 7 7.08 -12.38 -10.87
N PRO A 8 6.69 -11.94 -9.66
CA PRO A 8 5.30 -11.90 -9.29
C PRO A 8 4.55 -11.10 -10.36
N ASP A 9 3.58 -11.73 -11.04
CA ASP A 9 2.74 -11.20 -12.13
C ASP A 9 2.67 -9.66 -12.15
N LEU A 10 3.68 -9.04 -12.79
CA LEU A 10 3.89 -7.58 -12.80
C LEU A 10 2.86 -6.89 -13.71
N ASP A 11 2.17 -7.67 -14.54
CA ASP A 11 1.17 -7.21 -15.50
C ASP A 11 -0.16 -6.86 -14.79
N ALA A 12 -0.41 -7.39 -13.59
CA ALA A 12 -1.45 -6.90 -12.69
C ALA A 12 -1.04 -5.60 -11.95
N GLU A 13 0.23 -5.19 -12.06
CA GLU A 13 0.91 -4.15 -11.30
C GLU A 13 1.49 -3.03 -12.21
N GLY A 14 0.75 -2.62 -13.26
CA GLY A 14 1.16 -1.54 -14.19
C GLY A 14 1.64 -0.24 -13.52
N ASP A 15 1.27 -0.01 -12.26
CA ASP A 15 1.73 1.11 -11.42
C ASP A 15 3.22 1.07 -11.06
N LEU A 16 3.88 -0.09 -11.06
CA LEU A 16 5.31 -0.16 -10.73
C LEU A 16 6.15 0.61 -11.74
N TYR A 17 5.84 0.47 -13.03
CA TYR A 17 6.62 1.11 -14.09
C TYR A 17 6.48 2.64 -14.06
N GLU A 18 5.30 3.16 -13.75
CA GLU A 18 5.07 4.62 -13.64
C GLU A 18 5.81 5.24 -12.46
N VAL A 19 5.83 4.58 -11.31
CA VAL A 19 6.58 5.03 -10.13
C VAL A 19 8.09 4.98 -10.39
N PHE A 20 8.59 3.95 -11.09
CA PHE A 20 9.99 3.89 -11.52
C PHE A 20 10.37 5.04 -12.46
N GLN A 21 9.53 5.36 -13.45
CA GLN A 21 9.80 6.46 -14.37
C GLN A 21 9.86 7.82 -13.67
N SER A 22 9.02 8.04 -12.66
CA SER A 22 8.99 9.31 -11.91
C SER A 22 10.22 9.54 -11.02
N SER A 23 10.91 8.48 -10.59
CA SER A 23 12.08 8.56 -9.71
C SER A 23 13.43 8.69 -10.45
N GLY A 24 13.42 8.64 -11.79
CA GLY A 24 14.64 8.72 -12.61
C GLY A 24 15.57 7.51 -12.46
N LEU A 25 15.10 6.43 -11.84
CA LEU A 25 15.84 5.19 -11.64
C LEU A 25 15.54 4.21 -12.78
N SER A 26 16.59 3.64 -13.37
CA SER A 26 16.48 2.53 -14.32
C SER A 26 16.08 1.26 -13.57
N PHE A 27 14.95 0.65 -13.94
CA PHE A 27 14.46 -0.60 -13.35
C PHE A 27 15.54 -1.68 -13.36
N ASP A 28 16.19 -1.88 -14.50
CA ASP A 28 17.21 -2.93 -14.68
C ASP A 28 18.45 -2.69 -13.81
N ASP A 29 18.93 -1.44 -13.75
CA ASP A 29 20.12 -1.10 -12.96
C ASP A 29 19.86 -1.25 -11.46
N THR A 30 18.67 -0.82 -11.02
CA THR A 30 18.23 -0.96 -9.64
C THR A 30 18.11 -2.44 -9.26
N MET A 31 17.43 -3.24 -10.09
CA MET A 31 17.27 -4.67 -9.85
C MET A 31 18.62 -5.42 -9.83
N ALA A 32 19.54 -5.09 -10.74
CA ALA A 32 20.88 -5.68 -10.79
C ALA A 32 21.72 -5.32 -9.55
N ARG A 33 21.66 -4.07 -9.08
CA ARG A 33 22.34 -3.60 -7.86
C ARG A 33 21.85 -4.37 -6.63
N TYR A 34 20.53 -4.47 -6.46
CA TYR A 34 19.93 -5.14 -5.31
C TYR A 34 20.14 -6.65 -5.33
N ALA A 35 20.08 -7.30 -6.51
CA ALA A 35 20.41 -8.72 -6.64
C ALA A 35 21.84 -9.04 -6.17
N LYS A 36 22.79 -8.14 -6.45
CA LYS A 36 24.18 -8.26 -5.99
C LYS A 36 24.33 -8.06 -4.48
N GLN A 37 23.54 -7.18 -3.88
CA GLN A 37 23.64 -6.83 -2.45
C GLN A 37 22.89 -7.79 -1.52
N HIS A 38 21.74 -8.33 -1.94
CA HIS A 38 20.81 -9.05 -1.06
C HIS A 38 20.69 -10.55 -1.36
N GLY A 39 21.61 -11.13 -2.15
CA GLY A 39 21.64 -12.58 -2.37
C GLY A 39 20.51 -13.12 -3.25
N GLY A 40 19.82 -12.25 -4.00
CA GLY A 40 19.01 -12.65 -5.15
C GLY A 40 17.58 -13.13 -4.86
N ARG A 41 17.08 -13.11 -3.62
CA ARG A 41 15.66 -13.46 -3.39
C ARG A 41 14.75 -12.36 -3.97
N PRO A 42 13.80 -12.69 -4.87
CA PRO A 42 12.95 -11.68 -5.50
C PRO A 42 12.21 -10.78 -4.51
N GLY A 43 11.67 -11.35 -3.43
CA GLY A 43 10.96 -10.58 -2.40
C GLY A 43 11.85 -9.55 -1.68
N ASP A 44 13.10 -9.89 -1.36
CA ASP A 44 14.02 -8.95 -0.70
C ASP A 44 14.41 -7.80 -1.64
N ILE A 45 14.61 -8.11 -2.92
CA ILE A 45 14.92 -7.11 -3.93
C ILE A 45 13.74 -6.14 -4.07
N LEU A 46 12.51 -6.65 -4.28
CA LEU A 46 11.32 -5.82 -4.42
C LEU A 46 11.06 -4.96 -3.18
N TRP A 47 11.28 -5.50 -1.99
CA TRP A 47 11.18 -4.74 -0.75
C TRP A 47 12.15 -3.57 -0.72
N ALA A 48 13.41 -3.81 -1.09
CA ALA A 48 14.47 -2.81 -1.04
C ALA A 48 14.27 -1.72 -2.11
N VAL A 49 13.82 -2.10 -3.31
CA VAL A 49 13.37 -1.15 -4.35
C VAL A 49 12.25 -0.25 -3.82
N ARG A 50 11.21 -0.84 -3.22
CA ARG A 50 10.09 -0.07 -2.68
C ARG A 50 10.51 0.86 -1.55
N GLN A 51 11.55 0.49 -0.77
CA GLN A 51 12.12 1.40 0.23
C GLN A 51 12.78 2.63 -0.41
N GLU A 52 13.55 2.46 -1.47
CA GLU A 52 14.16 3.59 -2.17
C GLU A 52 13.08 4.50 -2.78
N GLN A 53 12.04 3.92 -3.40
CA GLN A 53 10.89 4.67 -3.91
C GLN A 53 10.14 5.41 -2.79
N PHE A 54 9.98 4.75 -1.64
CA PHE A 54 9.36 5.36 -0.47
C PHE A 54 10.15 6.58 -0.01
N ASP A 55 11.47 6.48 0.07
CA ASP A 55 12.33 7.57 0.53
C ASP A 55 12.25 8.79 -0.41
N VAL A 56 12.20 8.55 -1.73
CA VAL A 56 12.00 9.62 -2.74
C VAL A 56 10.61 10.26 -2.58
N ALA A 57 9.54 9.45 -2.58
CA ALA A 57 8.18 9.94 -2.45
C ALA A 57 7.94 10.68 -1.11
N TRP A 58 8.60 10.23 -0.04
CA TRP A 58 8.56 10.86 1.27
C TRP A 58 9.22 12.25 1.27
N ALA A 59 10.38 12.38 0.64
CA ALA A 59 11.06 13.68 0.51
C ALA A 59 10.20 14.71 -0.21
N ASP A 60 9.49 14.27 -1.26
CA ASP A 60 8.62 15.12 -2.08
C ASP A 60 7.20 15.28 -1.51
N LYS A 61 6.88 14.61 -0.40
CA LYS A 61 5.51 14.53 0.17
C LYS A 61 4.46 14.07 -0.84
N ASN A 62 4.85 13.17 -1.75
CA ASN A 62 3.93 12.59 -2.71
C ASN A 62 3.05 11.53 -2.04
N TRP A 63 1.97 11.96 -1.40
CA TRP A 63 1.08 11.09 -0.62
C TRP A 63 0.46 9.97 -1.46
N HIS A 64 0.14 10.24 -2.71
CA HIS A 64 -0.40 9.23 -3.61
C HIS A 64 0.62 8.12 -3.90
N ALA A 65 1.86 8.48 -4.23
CA ALA A 65 2.91 7.49 -4.44
C ALA A 65 3.19 6.68 -3.16
N LEU A 66 3.24 7.33 -1.99
CA LEU A 66 3.39 6.65 -0.71
C LEU A 66 2.26 5.65 -0.42
N GLN A 67 1.01 6.02 -0.74
CA GLN A 67 -0.13 5.12 -0.64
C GLN A 67 0.07 3.86 -1.51
N LEU A 68 0.41 4.03 -2.79
CA LEU A 68 0.62 2.91 -3.72
C LEU A 68 1.77 2.00 -3.26
N ILE A 69 2.89 2.57 -2.83
CA ILE A 69 4.06 1.83 -2.36
C ILE A 69 3.71 0.97 -1.13
N GLN A 70 2.96 1.52 -0.17
CA GLN A 70 2.54 0.77 1.02
C GLN A 70 1.52 -0.32 0.68
N PHE A 71 0.59 -0.07 -0.24
CA PHE A 71 -0.33 -1.09 -0.72
C PHE A 71 0.43 -2.28 -1.33
N GLN A 72 1.46 -2.02 -2.13
CA GLN A 72 2.28 -3.07 -2.73
C GLN A 72 3.11 -3.85 -1.69
N ARG A 73 3.62 -3.17 -0.65
CA ARG A 73 4.30 -3.83 0.48
C ARG A 73 3.34 -4.71 1.26
N ALA A 74 2.14 -4.22 1.56
CA ALA A 74 1.08 -5.01 2.15
C ALA A 74 0.80 -6.26 1.31
N TRP A 75 0.67 -6.11 -0.01
CA TRP A 75 0.40 -7.22 -0.92
C TRP A 75 1.51 -8.27 -0.91
N GLN A 76 2.77 -7.84 -0.92
CA GLN A 76 3.90 -8.73 -0.79
C GLN A 76 3.85 -9.52 0.53
N LEU A 77 3.65 -8.83 1.66
CA LEU A 77 3.54 -9.48 2.97
C LEU A 77 2.43 -10.53 2.98
N TYR A 78 1.25 -10.16 2.48
CA TYR A 78 0.11 -11.06 2.37
C TYR A 78 0.43 -12.32 1.55
N ARG A 79 1.06 -12.15 0.38
CA ARG A 79 1.48 -13.27 -0.48
C ARG A 79 2.54 -14.17 0.14
N GLU A 80 3.39 -13.60 1.00
CA GLU A 80 4.39 -14.34 1.79
C GLU A 80 3.78 -15.03 3.02
N GLY A 81 2.47 -14.90 3.27
CA GLY A 81 1.82 -15.42 4.46
C GLY A 81 2.16 -14.63 5.74
N ARG A 82 2.61 -13.39 5.58
CA ARG A 82 2.94 -12.46 6.67
C ARG A 82 1.80 -11.46 6.88
N ASP A 83 1.78 -10.83 8.05
CA ASP A 83 0.74 -9.86 8.43
C ASP A 83 0.89 -8.54 7.63
N PRO A 84 -0.09 -8.15 6.79
CA PRO A 84 -0.05 -6.92 6.01
C PRO A 84 -0.66 -5.70 6.74
N VAL A 85 -1.25 -5.87 7.92
CA VAL A 85 -2.07 -4.84 8.59
C VAL A 85 -1.30 -3.55 8.86
N GLY A 86 -0.02 -3.65 9.23
CA GLY A 86 0.82 -2.47 9.45
C GLY A 86 0.96 -1.60 8.19
N GLU A 87 1.23 -2.23 7.05
CA GLU A 87 1.39 -1.51 5.77
C GLU A 87 0.05 -0.96 5.25
N LEU A 88 -1.05 -1.72 5.42
CA LEU A 88 -2.39 -1.21 5.11
C LEU A 88 -2.79 -0.03 6.01
N THR A 89 -2.35 0.02 7.26
CA THR A 89 -2.61 1.16 8.15
C THR A 89 -1.91 2.43 7.62
N TRP A 90 -0.64 2.31 7.22
CA TRP A 90 0.09 3.42 6.61
C TRP A 90 -0.51 3.86 5.27
N GLU A 91 -0.93 2.92 4.44
CA GLU A 91 -1.60 3.20 3.18
C GLU A 91 -2.87 4.06 3.40
N ARG A 92 -3.71 3.74 4.40
CA ARG A 92 -4.87 4.56 4.77
C ARG A 92 -4.49 5.92 5.35
N GLU A 93 -3.37 6.01 6.07
CA GLU A 93 -2.87 7.29 6.54
C GLU A 93 -2.47 8.20 5.36
N PHE A 94 -1.81 7.65 4.34
CA PHE A 94 -1.42 8.41 3.15
C PHE A 94 -2.63 8.86 2.31
N GLU A 95 -3.66 8.02 2.18
CA GLU A 95 -4.96 8.41 1.60
C GLU A 95 -5.57 9.62 2.32
N LEU A 96 -5.58 9.62 3.65
CA LEU A 96 -6.08 10.73 4.46
C LEU A 96 -5.26 12.02 4.28
N ARG A 97 -3.93 11.90 4.22
CA ARG A 97 -3.01 13.04 3.99
C ARG A 97 -3.22 13.63 2.59
N GLU A 98 -3.41 12.80 1.58
CA GLU A 98 -3.72 13.24 0.22
C GLU A 98 -5.05 14.02 0.19
N HIS A 99 -6.08 13.52 0.87
CA HIS A 99 -7.34 14.25 1.00
C HIS A 99 -7.17 15.60 1.73
N ALA A 100 -6.39 15.64 2.82
CA ALA A 100 -6.11 16.87 3.54
C ALA A 100 -5.40 17.91 2.66
N GLU A 101 -4.39 17.49 1.90
CA GLU A 101 -3.64 18.34 0.99
C GLU A 101 -4.52 18.94 -0.12
N ARG A 102 -5.54 18.19 -0.55
CA ARG A 102 -6.58 18.66 -1.48
C ARG A 102 -7.65 19.55 -0.84
N GLY A 103 -7.46 19.98 0.41
CA GLY A 103 -8.36 20.88 1.13
C GLY A 103 -9.64 20.22 1.65
N ARG A 104 -9.70 18.89 1.70
CA ARG A 104 -10.80 18.17 2.33
C ARG A 104 -10.65 18.23 3.84
N THR A 105 -11.78 18.22 4.54
CA THR A 105 -11.81 18.24 6.02
C THR A 105 -12.48 17.02 6.62
N LYS A 106 -13.26 16.28 5.82
CA LYS A 106 -14.03 15.11 6.23
C LYS A 106 -13.90 13.98 5.22
N VAL A 107 -14.03 12.77 5.75
CA VAL A 107 -14.03 11.53 4.98
C VAL A 107 -15.15 10.62 5.47
N LYS A 108 -15.66 9.80 4.56
CA LYS A 108 -16.59 8.71 4.82
C LYS A 108 -15.85 7.39 4.69
N VAL A 109 -16.08 6.46 5.60
CA VAL A 109 -15.60 5.08 5.46
C VAL A 109 -16.44 4.37 4.39
N MET A 110 -15.76 3.71 3.46
CA MET A 110 -16.33 2.81 2.45
C MET A 110 -15.89 1.39 2.79
N ALA A 111 -16.80 0.57 3.30
CA ALA A 111 -16.48 -0.75 3.84
C ALA A 111 -17.50 -1.83 3.46
N ASP A 112 -17.02 -2.91 2.83
CA ASP A 112 -17.83 -4.03 2.36
C ASP A 112 -17.22 -5.41 2.63
N GLU A 113 -16.02 -5.47 3.20
CA GLU A 113 -15.19 -6.67 3.26
C GLU A 113 -15.59 -7.71 4.34
N CYS A 114 -15.97 -7.25 5.55
CA CYS A 114 -16.36 -8.14 6.66
C CYS A 114 -17.32 -7.45 7.63
N ALA A 115 -17.95 -8.22 8.51
CA ALA A 115 -18.94 -7.70 9.46
C ALA A 115 -18.41 -6.55 10.33
N SER A 116 -17.19 -6.67 10.87
CA SER A 116 -16.57 -5.61 11.68
C SER A 116 -16.24 -4.35 10.87
N CYS A 117 -15.90 -4.49 9.58
CA CYS A 117 -15.72 -3.33 8.71
C CYS A 117 -17.06 -2.67 8.38
N GLN A 118 -18.11 -3.46 8.16
CA GLN A 118 -19.46 -2.97 7.85
C GLN A 118 -20.09 -2.17 9.00
N GLU A 119 -19.70 -2.41 10.25
CA GLU A 119 -20.09 -1.56 11.39
C GLU A 119 -19.64 -0.10 11.24
N LEU A 120 -18.55 0.13 10.50
CA LEU A 120 -18.04 1.46 10.21
C LEU A 120 -18.51 2.00 8.85
N ASP A 121 -19.21 1.20 8.03
CA ASP A 121 -19.59 1.63 6.69
C ASP A 121 -20.45 2.89 6.75
N GLY A 122 -20.03 3.87 5.97
CA GLY A 122 -20.65 5.18 5.90
C GLY A 122 -20.48 6.10 7.11
N ALA A 123 -19.76 5.70 8.15
CA ALA A 123 -19.35 6.60 9.22
C ALA A 123 -18.51 7.75 8.65
N ILE A 124 -18.78 8.98 9.12
CA ILE A 124 -18.09 10.19 8.70
C ILE A 124 -17.21 10.70 9.84
N PHE A 125 -15.95 10.99 9.52
CA PHE A 125 -14.97 11.53 10.46
C PHE A 125 -14.36 12.82 9.90
N SER A 126 -13.87 13.68 10.80
CA SER A 126 -12.90 14.68 10.36
C SER A 126 -11.60 13.97 9.99
N ILE A 127 -10.85 14.51 9.02
CA ILE A 127 -9.56 13.93 8.64
C ILE A 127 -8.58 13.98 9.82
N THR A 128 -8.62 15.05 10.62
CA THR A 128 -7.81 15.17 11.84
C THR A 128 -8.11 14.05 12.83
N ASP A 129 -9.38 13.74 13.08
CA ASP A 129 -9.75 12.64 13.98
C ASP A 129 -9.35 11.27 13.40
N ALA A 130 -9.52 11.07 12.10
CA ALA A 130 -9.16 9.83 11.42
C ALA A 130 -7.64 9.58 11.43
N LEU A 131 -6.81 10.63 11.33
CA LEU A 131 -5.36 10.55 11.48
C LEU A 131 -4.94 10.30 12.94
N ALA A 132 -5.61 10.91 13.91
CA ALA A 132 -5.29 10.76 15.33
C ALA A 132 -5.72 9.39 15.88
N THR A 133 -6.79 8.80 15.33
CA THR A 133 -7.29 7.48 15.73
C THR A 133 -7.72 6.70 14.48
N PRO A 134 -6.77 6.00 13.83
CA PRO A 134 -7.04 5.22 12.62
C PRO A 134 -8.19 4.23 12.82
N ARG A 135 -9.15 4.23 11.89
CA ARG A 135 -10.33 3.33 11.90
C ARG A 135 -10.18 2.15 10.95
N LEU A 136 -9.31 2.28 9.95
CA LEU A 136 -9.04 1.29 8.93
C LEU A 136 -7.53 1.00 8.86
N PRO A 137 -7.13 -0.26 8.58
CA PRO A 137 -7.98 -1.45 8.62
C PRO A 137 -8.52 -1.71 10.03
N VAL A 138 -9.70 -2.30 10.15
CA VAL A 138 -10.23 -2.72 11.45
C VAL A 138 -9.33 -3.83 12.01
N ARG A 139 -8.93 -3.73 13.27
CA ARG A 139 -7.98 -4.67 13.91
C ARG A 139 -8.41 -6.15 13.75
N ASP A 140 -9.70 -6.39 13.86
CA ASP A 140 -10.28 -7.73 13.85
C ASP A 140 -10.89 -8.07 12.46
N CYS A 141 -10.40 -7.42 11.40
CA CYS A 141 -10.83 -7.67 10.03
C CYS A 141 -10.52 -9.12 9.61
N THR A 142 -11.56 -9.86 9.21
CA THR A 142 -11.47 -11.25 8.76
C THR A 142 -11.45 -11.37 7.23
N ALA A 143 -11.41 -10.25 6.52
CA ALA A 143 -11.36 -10.22 5.07
C ALA A 143 -10.12 -10.95 4.56
N SER A 144 -10.32 -11.76 3.53
CA SER A 144 -9.27 -12.53 2.89
C SER A 144 -9.50 -12.56 1.40
N ARG A 145 -8.39 -12.59 0.65
CA ARG A 145 -8.40 -12.75 -0.80
C ARG A 145 -7.92 -14.17 -1.13
N GLY A 146 -8.86 -15.11 -1.26
CA GLY A 146 -8.56 -16.52 -1.56
C GLY A 146 -8.45 -17.39 -0.31
N SER A 147 -7.49 -18.33 -0.29
CA SER A 147 -7.36 -19.36 0.77
C SER A 147 -6.51 -18.95 1.98
N SER A 148 -5.99 -17.72 2.01
CA SER A 148 -5.26 -17.21 3.17
C SER A 148 -6.27 -16.79 4.23
N GLU A 149 -6.17 -17.32 5.45
CA GLU A 149 -7.17 -17.11 6.49
C GLU A 149 -7.18 -15.70 7.10
N ARG A 150 -6.29 -14.76 6.70
CA ARG A 150 -6.18 -13.45 7.38
C ARG A 150 -5.73 -12.28 6.50
N GLY A 151 -6.37 -11.14 6.75
CA GLY A 151 -5.68 -9.84 6.83
C GLY A 151 -5.72 -8.94 5.59
N TRP A 152 -6.46 -9.28 4.53
CA TRP A 152 -6.52 -8.44 3.33
C TRP A 152 -7.72 -7.51 3.33
N CYS A 153 -7.63 -6.39 4.05
CA CYS A 153 -8.69 -5.38 4.11
C CYS A 153 -8.58 -4.37 2.96
N GLN A 154 -9.60 -4.24 2.11
CA GLN A 154 -9.64 -3.24 1.04
C GLN A 154 -10.60 -2.07 1.31
N CYS A 155 -11.21 -2.01 2.49
CA CYS A 155 -12.02 -0.86 2.92
C CYS A 155 -11.16 0.40 2.93
N ARG A 156 -11.74 1.54 2.54
CA ARG A 156 -11.00 2.80 2.30
C ARG A 156 -11.76 4.03 2.78
N TYR A 157 -11.08 5.17 2.82
CA TYR A 157 -11.74 6.46 3.01
C TYR A 157 -12.17 7.05 1.67
N SER A 158 -13.26 7.82 1.68
CA SER A 158 -13.68 8.63 0.54
C SER A 158 -13.95 10.05 1.01
N ALA A 159 -13.32 11.03 0.36
CA ALA A 159 -13.58 12.43 0.65
C ALA A 159 -15.08 12.76 0.50
N VAL A 160 -15.62 13.49 1.47
CA VAL A 160 -16.98 14.05 1.40
C VAL A 160 -16.93 15.57 1.38
N SER A 161 -17.88 16.16 0.65
CA SER A 161 -18.08 17.62 0.54
C SER A 161 -18.56 18.25 1.83
#